data_AF-C6Q1I7-F1
#
_entry.id   AF-C6Q1I7-F1
#
_cell.length_a   1.000
_cell.length_b   1.000
_cell.length_c   1.000
_cell.angle_alpha   90.00
_cell.angle_beta   90.00
_cell.angle_gamma   90.00
#
_symmetry.space_group_name_H-M   'P 1'
#
loop_
_entity.id
_entity.type
_entity.pdbx_description
1 polymer ?
#
loop_
_entity_poly.entity_id
_entity_poly.type
_entity_poly.pdbx_seq_one_letter_code
_entity_poly.pdbx_strand_id
1 'polypeptide(L)'
;MKQYSELTRKDLELQFEEMPDFDTTCDVESYNMVIGQKRAVESIELGLNMDSKQYNIFISGKTGTGKTGYIVRKIEEYAKKMPTPQDWCYVYNFENSNNPISISLNTGTAIKFREGMNSFIKYIIKEVPVYF
;
A
#
# COMPACT_ATOMS: atom_id res chain seq x y z
N MET A 1 -12.15 -35.65 47.37
CA MET A 1 -12.81 -34.34 47.15
C MET A 1 -11.71 -33.33 46.87
N LYS A 2 -11.71 -32.63 45.73
CA LYS A 2 -10.70 -31.59 45.49
C LYS A 2 -11.01 -30.40 46.39
N GLN A 3 -10.09 -30.11 47.30
CA GLN A 3 -10.12 -28.92 48.16
C GLN A 3 -9.71 -27.74 47.27
N TYR A 4 -10.65 -26.84 46.99
CA TYR A 4 -10.34 -25.62 46.24
C TYR A 4 -9.92 -24.53 47.22
N SER A 5 -8.82 -23.85 46.93
CA SER A 5 -8.37 -22.67 47.68
C SER A 5 -9.32 -21.52 47.39
N GLU A 6 -9.88 -20.90 48.44
CA GLU A 6 -10.69 -19.69 48.28
C GLU A 6 -9.78 -18.52 47.91
N LEU A 7 -10.11 -17.83 46.81
CA LEU A 7 -9.44 -16.60 46.41
C LEU A 7 -9.96 -15.45 47.29
N THR A 8 -9.06 -14.71 47.89
CA THR A 8 -9.40 -13.47 48.61
C THR A 8 -9.56 -12.32 47.62
N ARG A 9 -10.23 -11.23 48.05
CA ARG A 9 -10.39 -10.02 47.21
C ARG A 9 -9.06 -9.51 46.64
N LYS A 10 -7.99 -9.56 47.44
CA LYS A 10 -6.67 -9.10 47.02
C LYS A 10 -6.09 -9.97 45.89
N ASP A 11 -6.44 -11.24 45.84
CA ASP A 11 -6.00 -12.17 44.79
C ASP A 11 -6.71 -11.91 43.44
N LEU A 12 -7.75 -11.07 43.45
CA LEU A 12 -8.49 -10.65 42.26
C LEU A 12 -8.18 -9.21 41.85
N GLU A 13 -7.38 -8.48 42.64
CA GLU A 13 -6.99 -7.11 42.32
C GLU A 13 -5.87 -7.14 41.26
N LEU A 14 -6.17 -6.59 40.08
CA LEU A 14 -5.17 -6.37 39.05
C LEU A 14 -4.27 -5.21 39.48
N GLN A 15 -3.02 -5.54 39.82
CA GLN A 15 -2.01 -4.55 40.14
C GLN A 15 -1.32 -4.10 38.86
N PHE A 16 -1.51 -2.82 38.51
CA PHE A 16 -0.77 -2.16 37.45
C PHE A 16 0.32 -1.32 38.12
N GLU A 17 1.58 -1.68 37.91
CA GLU A 17 2.73 -1.04 38.58
C GLU A 17 2.94 0.41 38.13
N GLU A 18 2.59 0.73 36.88
CA GLU A 18 2.77 2.05 36.29
C GLU A 18 1.58 2.39 35.39
N MET A 19 0.65 3.22 35.89
CA MET A 19 -0.29 3.92 35.01
C MET A 19 0.31 5.27 34.63
N PRO A 20 0.29 5.65 33.33
CA PRO A 20 0.67 6.99 32.94
C PRO A 20 -0.28 8.02 33.57
N ASP A 21 0.23 9.21 33.86
CA ASP A 21 -0.57 10.31 34.41
C ASP A 21 -1.32 10.99 33.25
N PHE A 22 -2.64 10.78 33.17
CA PHE A 22 -3.52 11.37 32.18
C PHE A 22 -4.95 11.48 32.73
N ASP A 23 -5.70 12.52 32.33
CA ASP A 23 -7.09 12.70 32.75
C ASP A 23 -8.07 12.00 31.78
N THR A 24 -7.78 12.03 30.48
CA THR A 24 -8.59 11.44 29.42
C THR A 24 -7.74 10.76 28.36
N THR A 25 -8.32 9.80 27.63
CA THR A 25 -7.60 9.13 26.52
C THR A 25 -7.21 10.06 25.38
N CYS A 26 -7.73 11.30 25.36
CA CYS A 26 -7.33 12.34 24.41
C CYS A 26 -5.95 12.91 24.73
N ASP A 27 -5.48 12.77 25.97
CA ASP A 27 -4.19 13.28 26.44
C ASP A 27 -3.03 12.35 26.08
N VAL A 28 -3.34 11.17 25.53
CA VAL A 28 -2.36 10.15 25.16
C VAL A 28 -2.18 10.15 23.64
N GLU A 29 -0.93 10.23 23.18
CA GLU A 29 -0.62 10.11 21.77
C GLU A 29 -1.06 8.75 21.21
N SER A 30 -1.62 8.78 20.00
CA SER A 30 -2.07 7.56 19.33
C SER A 30 -0.92 6.61 19.03
N TYR A 31 -0.96 5.41 19.61
CA TYR A 31 0.05 4.39 19.35
C TYR A 31 -0.14 3.80 17.95
N ASN A 32 0.72 4.23 17.05
CA ASN A 32 0.66 3.91 15.63
C ASN A 32 1.37 2.61 15.26
N MET A 33 1.93 1.86 16.21
CA MET A 33 2.60 0.59 15.92
C MET A 33 1.71 -0.60 16.25
N VAL A 34 2.04 -1.77 15.69
CA VAL A 34 1.36 -3.00 16.07
C VAL A 34 1.93 -3.49 17.40
N ILE A 35 1.09 -3.62 18.41
CA ILE A 35 1.49 -4.10 19.73
C ILE A 35 1.74 -5.62 19.66
N GLY A 36 2.90 -6.06 20.17
CA GLY A 36 3.22 -7.48 20.33
C GLY A 36 3.54 -8.25 19.04
N GLN A 37 3.67 -7.58 17.89
CA GLN A 37 3.86 -8.23 16.58
C GLN A 37 5.24 -7.96 15.96
N LYS A 38 6.31 -7.95 16.77
CA LYS A 38 7.68 -7.63 16.33
C LYS A 38 8.11 -8.41 15.08
N ARG A 39 7.92 -9.73 15.06
CA ARG A 39 8.27 -10.59 13.92
C ARG A 39 7.55 -10.20 12.63
N ALA A 40 6.28 -9.80 12.72
CA ALA A 40 5.51 -9.40 11.55
C ALA A 40 6.04 -8.08 10.96
N VAL A 41 6.40 -7.13 11.83
CA VAL A 41 7.03 -5.86 11.43
C VAL A 41 8.34 -6.12 10.69
N GLU A 42 9.25 -6.88 11.28
CA GLU A 42 10.56 -7.21 10.69
C GLU A 42 10.42 -7.92 9.33
N SER A 43 9.45 -8.84 9.21
CA SER A 43 9.20 -9.55 7.95
C SER A 43 8.69 -8.63 6.85
N ILE A 44 7.83 -7.66 7.19
CA ILE A 44 7.32 -6.67 6.24
C ILE A 44 8.45 -5.73 5.81
N GLU A 45 9.26 -5.23 6.75
CA GLU A 45 10.40 -4.36 6.43
C GLU A 45 11.42 -5.07 5.53
N LEU A 46 11.74 -6.33 5.82
CA LEU A 46 12.61 -7.13 4.97
C LEU A 46 12.02 -7.31 3.57
N GLY A 47 10.73 -7.64 3.46
CA GLY A 47 10.07 -7.82 2.18
C GLY A 47 9.98 -6.54 1.35
N LEU A 48 9.74 -5.39 1.97
CA LEU A 48 9.69 -4.09 1.28
C LEU A 48 11.06 -3.65 0.75
N ASN A 49 12.14 -4.00 1.45
CA ASN A 49 13.50 -3.68 1.03
C ASN A 49 14.07 -4.64 -0.03
N MET A 50 13.36 -5.71 -0.38
CA MET A 50 13.78 -6.63 -1.45
C MET A 50 13.38 -6.07 -2.83
N ASP A 51 14.37 -5.55 -3.56
CA ASP A 51 14.17 -5.07 -4.93
C ASP A 51 14.23 -6.21 -5.97
N SER A 52 13.27 -7.14 -5.90
CA SER A 52 13.15 -8.23 -6.86
C SER A 52 11.71 -8.65 -7.07
N LYS A 53 11.33 -8.79 -8.35
CA LYS A 53 9.99 -9.23 -8.78
C LYS A 53 9.65 -10.67 -8.39
N GLN A 54 10.61 -11.42 -7.84
CA GLN A 54 10.40 -12.80 -7.41
C GLN A 54 9.86 -12.89 -5.97
N TYR A 55 9.83 -11.79 -5.22
CA TYR A 55 9.39 -11.77 -3.83
C TYR A 55 8.02 -11.11 -3.67
N ASN A 56 7.14 -11.77 -2.94
CA ASN A 56 5.82 -11.25 -2.58
C ASN A 56 5.61 -11.42 -1.06
N ILE A 57 4.86 -10.52 -0.44
CA ILE A 57 4.52 -10.58 0.99
C ILE A 57 3.11 -11.15 1.14
N PHE A 58 2.96 -12.23 1.91
CA PHE A 58 1.67 -12.78 2.32
C PHE A 58 1.49 -12.60 3.83
N ILE A 59 0.33 -12.07 4.24
CA ILE A 59 0.03 -11.76 5.65
C ILE A 59 -1.17 -12.56 6.11
N SER A 60 -1.00 -13.32 7.19
CA SER A 60 -2.06 -14.11 7.83
C SER A 60 -2.19 -13.79 9.32
N GLY A 61 -3.35 -14.12 9.90
CA GLY A 61 -3.62 -13.92 11.31
C GLY A 61 -5.10 -13.66 11.58
N LYS A 62 -5.50 -13.76 12.85
CA LYS A 62 -6.90 -13.60 13.29
C LYS A 62 -7.53 -12.32 12.73
N THR A 63 -8.81 -12.38 12.38
CA THR A 63 -9.59 -11.20 11.96
C THR A 63 -9.63 -10.16 13.06
N GLY A 64 -9.69 -8.87 12.71
CA GLY A 64 -9.73 -7.76 13.68
C GLY A 64 -8.39 -7.33 14.27
N THR A 65 -7.27 -7.92 13.85
CA THR A 65 -5.90 -7.60 14.35
C THR A 65 -5.22 -6.42 13.62
N GLY A 66 -5.96 -5.64 12.82
CA GLY A 66 -5.41 -4.45 12.15
C GLY A 66 -4.41 -4.72 11.00
N LYS A 67 -4.26 -5.98 10.54
CA LYS A 67 -3.29 -6.38 9.49
C LYS A 67 -3.29 -5.46 8.27
N THR A 68 -4.47 -5.25 7.67
CA THR A 68 -4.63 -4.44 6.46
C THR A 68 -4.26 -2.98 6.70
N GLY A 69 -4.74 -2.38 7.79
CA GLY A 69 -4.42 -0.99 8.12
C GLY A 69 -2.92 -0.78 8.32
N TYR A 70 -2.25 -1.72 8.99
CA TYR A 70 -0.82 -1.64 9.21
C TYR A 70 0.00 -1.76 7.90
N ILE A 71 -0.27 -2.78 7.07
CA ILE A 71 0.49 -2.99 5.84
C ILE A 71 0.29 -1.85 4.84
N VAL A 72 -0.93 -1.33 4.70
CA VAL A 72 -1.22 -0.19 3.81
C VAL A 72 -0.41 1.03 4.24
N ARG A 73 -0.45 1.39 5.53
CA ARG A 73 0.34 2.53 6.02
C ARG A 73 1.84 2.35 5.79
N LYS A 74 2.36 1.14 6.01
CA LYS A 74 3.78 0.85 5.76
C LYS A 74 4.16 0.93 4.28
N ILE A 75 3.31 0.43 3.39
CA ILE A 75 3.51 0.56 1.94
C ILE A 75 3.48 2.04 1.53
N GLU A 76 2.55 2.84 2.06
CA GLU A 76 2.49 4.29 1.78
C GLU A 76 3.73 5.04 2.28
N GLU A 77 4.19 4.75 3.50
CA GLU A 77 5.44 5.30 4.06
C GLU A 77 6.65 4.95 3.18
N TYR A 78 6.69 3.73 2.64
CA TYR A 78 7.77 3.26 1.76
C TYR A 78 7.69 3.88 0.36
N ALA A 79 6.51 3.89 -0.25
CA ALA A 79 6.26 4.40 -1.60
C ALA A 79 6.60 5.89 -1.74
N LYS A 80 6.41 6.69 -0.67
CA LYS A 80 6.81 8.11 -0.62
C LYS A 80 8.32 8.34 -0.85
N LYS A 81 9.16 7.33 -0.61
CA LYS A 81 10.62 7.39 -0.80
C LYS A 81 11.05 6.88 -2.18
N MET A 82 10.13 6.31 -2.96
CA MET A 82 10.42 5.76 -4.28
C MET A 82 10.22 6.82 -5.37
N PRO A 83 10.90 6.67 -6.53
CA PRO A 83 10.61 7.50 -7.68
C PRO A 83 9.14 7.33 -8.10
N THR A 84 8.52 8.40 -8.58
CA THR A 84 7.16 8.32 -9.09
C THR A 84 7.11 7.33 -10.26
N PRO A 85 6.14 6.40 -10.30
CA PRO A 85 6.03 5.43 -11.37
C PRO A 85 5.92 6.09 -12.75
N GLN A 86 6.41 5.40 -13.77
CA GLN A 86 6.16 5.74 -15.16
C GLN A 86 4.67 5.61 -15.50
N ASP A 87 4.20 6.43 -16.43
CA ASP A 87 2.86 6.25 -16.97
C ASP A 87 2.87 5.09 -17.96
N TRP A 88 1.85 4.24 -17.92
CA TRP A 88 1.69 3.14 -18.88
C TRP A 88 0.49 3.41 -19.77
N CYS A 89 0.69 3.24 -21.08
CA CYS A 89 -0.35 3.41 -22.10
C CYS A 89 -0.41 2.19 -23.01
N TYR A 90 -1.63 1.83 -23.42
CA TYR A 90 -1.82 0.88 -24.51
C TYR A 90 -2.04 1.64 -25.81
N VAL A 91 -1.27 1.29 -26.83
CA VAL A 91 -1.42 1.80 -28.19
C VAL A 91 -1.93 0.70 -29.11
N TYR A 92 -2.65 1.12 -30.15
CA TYR A 92 -3.16 0.20 -31.15
C TYR A 92 -2.00 -0.49 -31.87
N ASN A 93 -2.11 -1.80 -32.00
CA ASN A 93 -1.15 -2.60 -32.74
C ASN A 93 -1.67 -2.84 -34.16
N PHE A 94 -1.01 -2.23 -35.14
CA PHE A 94 -1.40 -2.32 -36.56
C PHE A 94 -1.16 -3.70 -37.17
N GLU A 95 -0.26 -4.52 -36.60
CA GLU A 95 -0.03 -5.89 -37.06
C GLU A 95 -1.07 -6.86 -36.49
N ASN A 96 -1.51 -6.64 -35.25
CA ASN A 96 -2.51 -7.48 -34.59
C ASN A 96 -3.41 -6.65 -33.66
N SER A 97 -4.61 -6.34 -34.14
CA SER A 97 -5.60 -5.53 -33.42
C SER A 97 -6.01 -6.10 -32.06
N ASN A 98 -5.92 -7.42 -31.88
CA ASN A 98 -6.30 -8.10 -30.64
C ASN A 98 -5.17 -8.12 -29.60
N ASN A 99 -4.00 -7.58 -29.94
CA ASN A 99 -2.85 -7.53 -29.05
C ASN A 99 -2.27 -6.10 -28.96
N PRO A 100 -2.90 -5.20 -28.19
CA PRO A 100 -2.40 -3.84 -27.98
C PRO A 100 -0.97 -3.83 -27.44
N ILE A 101 -0.16 -2.88 -27.89
CA ILE A 101 1.22 -2.72 -27.41
C ILE A 101 1.22 -1.81 -26.18
N SER A 102 1.83 -2.26 -25.09
CA SER A 102 2.07 -1.40 -23.92
C SER A 102 3.36 -0.60 -24.10
N ILE A 103 3.27 0.71 -23.91
CA ILE A 103 4.44 1.61 -23.88
C ILE A 103 4.54 2.28 -22.51
N SER A 104 5.77 2.49 -22.06
CA SER A 104 6.06 3.31 -20.88
C SER A 104 6.39 4.73 -21.29
N LEU A 105 5.84 5.68 -20.55
CA LEU A 105 6.05 7.11 -20.72
C LEU A 105 6.57 7.71 -19.42
N ASN A 106 7.24 8.85 -19.52
CA ASN A 106 7.66 9.59 -18.34
C ASN A 106 6.42 9.98 -17.51
N THR A 107 6.58 10.02 -16.20
CA THR A 107 5.51 10.35 -15.24
C THR A 107 4.78 11.64 -15.64
N GLY A 108 3.45 11.57 -15.67
CA GLY A 108 2.58 12.72 -15.95
C GLY A 108 2.56 13.15 -17.42
N THR A 109 3.12 12.39 -18.35
CA THR A 109 3.16 12.73 -19.78
C THR A 109 2.11 11.98 -20.61
N ALA A 110 1.48 10.92 -20.08
CA ALA A 110 0.49 10.13 -20.82
C ALA A 110 -0.71 10.94 -21.31
N ILE A 111 -1.19 11.90 -20.51
CA ILE A 111 -2.31 12.77 -20.90
C ILE A 111 -1.93 13.64 -22.10
N LYS A 112 -0.73 14.26 -22.05
CA LYS A 112 -0.20 15.07 -23.15
C LYS A 112 0.00 14.24 -24.41
N PHE A 113 0.52 13.02 -24.27
CA PHE A 113 0.68 12.08 -25.37
C PHE A 113 -0.67 11.78 -26.04
N ARG A 114 -1.70 11.43 -25.25
CA ARG A 114 -3.06 11.18 -25.74
C ARG A 114 -3.63 12.39 -26.51
N GLU A 115 -3.47 13.59 -25.98
CA GLU A 115 -3.95 14.83 -26.62
C GLU A 115 -3.19 15.13 -27.92
N GLY A 116 -1.87 14.91 -27.92
CA GLY A 116 -1.03 14.99 -29.10
C GLY A 116 -1.49 14.03 -30.20
N MET A 117 -1.74 12.76 -29.86
CA MET A 117 -2.25 11.76 -30.80
C MET A 117 -3.62 12.13 -31.36
N ASN A 118 -4.54 12.60 -30.53
CA ASN A 118 -5.85 13.07 -30.99
C ASN A 118 -5.74 14.23 -31.99
N SER A 119 -4.83 15.17 -31.72
CA SER A 119 -4.59 16.33 -32.58
C SER A 119 -3.91 15.91 -33.89
N PHE A 120 -2.96 14.99 -33.81
CA PHE A 120 -2.26 14.41 -34.95
C PHE A 120 -3.21 13.66 -35.89
N ILE A 121 -4.12 12.85 -35.36
CA ILE A 121 -5.14 12.14 -36.16
C ILE A 121 -6.05 13.15 -36.88
N LYS A 122 -6.53 14.19 -36.18
CA LYS A 122 -7.35 15.25 -36.79
C LYS A 122 -6.58 15.98 -37.91
N TYR A 123 -5.30 16.26 -37.68
CA TYR A 123 -4.43 16.90 -38.66
C TYR A 123 -4.26 16.01 -39.90
N ILE A 124 -3.94 14.72 -39.73
CA ILE A 124 -3.80 13.77 -40.83
C ILE A 124 -5.09 13.66 -41.66
N ILE A 125 -6.24 13.50 -41.00
CA ILE A 125 -7.53 13.37 -41.70
C ILE A 125 -7.83 14.61 -42.55
N LYS A 126 -7.41 15.80 -42.08
CA LYS A 126 -7.62 17.05 -42.81
C LYS A 126 -6.63 17.22 -43.98
N GLU A 127 -5.35 16.98 -43.75
CA GLU A 127 -4.29 17.36 -44.69
C GLU A 127 -3.97 16.28 -45.73
N VAL A 128 -4.06 14.99 -45.39
CA VAL A 128 -3.72 13.90 -46.34
C VAL A 128 -4.57 13.96 -47.62
N PRO A 129 -5.90 14.15 -47.58
CA PRO A 129 -6.72 14.24 -48.80
C PRO A 129 -6.42 15.46 -49.69
N VAL A 130 -5.61 16.43 -49.23
CA VAL A 130 -5.24 17.60 -50.05
C VAL A 130 -4.12 17.28 -51.03
N TYR A 131 -3.32 16.25 -50.74
CA TYR A 131 -2.13 15.88 -51.51
C TYR A 131 -2.31 14.60 -52.34
N PHE A 132 -3.48 13.96 -52.29
CA PHE A 132 -3.87 12.78 -53.06
C PHE A 132 -5.25 12.99 -53.70
#